data_AF-A0A932S6F0-F1
#
_entry.id   AF-A0A932S6F0-F1
#
_cell.length_a   1.000
_cell.length_b   1.000
_cell.length_c   1.000
_cell.angle_alpha   90.00
_cell.angle_beta   90.00
_cell.angle_gamma   90.00
#
_symmetry.space_group_name_H-M   'P 1'
#
loop_
_entity.id
_entity.type
_entity.pdbx_description
1 polymer ?
#
loop_
_entity_poly.entity_id
_entity_poly.type
_entity_poly.pdbx_seq_one_letter_code
_entity_poly.pdbx_strand_id
1 'polypeptide(L)' 'CAGGLSFSELDDHFMLQRKPGHFFAGEMLDWEAPTGGYLLTACFASGVAAGRAALNWLERDVRRNLN' A
#
# COMPACT_ATOMS: atom_id res chain seq x y z
N CYS A 1 7.90 -13.73 -11.56
CA CYS A 1 8.46 -14.13 -10.26
C CYS A 1 7.45 -13.70 -9.23
N ALA A 2 6.62 -14.62 -8.76
CA ALA A 2 5.74 -14.42 -7.62
C ALA A 2 6.60 -14.35 -6.35
N GLY A 3 6.30 -13.41 -5.48
CA GLY A 3 7.05 -13.10 -4.27
C GLY A 3 6.78 -11.68 -3.83
N GLY A 4 6.94 -11.41 -2.53
CA GLY A 4 6.68 -10.10 -1.96
C GLY A 4 5.87 -10.21 -0.68
N LEU A 5 5.31 -9.08 -0.27
CA LEU A 5 4.43 -8.98 0.89
C LEU A 5 3.03 -9.50 0.53
N SER A 6 2.49 -10.43 1.31
CA SER A 6 1.15 -10.95 1.07
C SER A 6 0.09 -9.87 1.31
N PHE A 7 -0.93 -9.82 0.45
CA PHE A 7 -2.10 -8.96 0.66
C PHE A 7 -2.81 -9.24 1.98
N SER A 8 -2.74 -10.46 2.51
CA SER A 8 -3.33 -10.79 3.81
C SER A 8 -2.64 -10.11 5.00
N GLU A 9 -1.42 -9.61 4.81
CA GLU A 9 -0.68 -8.86 5.83
C GLU A 9 -1.03 -7.36 5.82
N LEU A 10 -1.74 -6.91 4.78
CA LEU A 10 -2.19 -5.53 4.59
C LEU A 10 -3.67 -5.39 4.94
N ASP A 11 -4.08 -4.18 5.30
CA ASP A 11 -5.49 -3.80 5.32
C ASP A 11 -5.97 -3.29 3.95
N ASP A 12 -7.24 -2.91 3.86
CA ASP A 12 -7.88 -2.36 2.64
C ASP A 12 -7.26 -1.04 2.15
N HIS A 13 -6.33 -0.46 2.91
CA HIS A 13 -5.64 0.79 2.62
C HIS A 13 -4.16 0.60 2.32
N PHE A 14 -3.74 -0.64 2.04
CA PHE A 14 -2.33 -1.02 1.81
C PHE A 14 -1.42 -0.75 3.02
N MET A 15 -1.97 -0.63 4.22
CA MET A 15 -1.19 -0.46 5.45
C MET A 15 -0.88 -1.82 6.07
N LEU A 16 0.37 -2.01 6.49
CA LEU A 16 0.81 -3.22 7.15
C LEU A 16 0.17 -3.37 8.54
N GLN A 17 -0.63 -4.42 8.73
CA GLN A 17 -1.41 -4.63 9.95
C GLN A 17 -0.51 -4.74 11.19
N ARG A 18 0.61 -5.48 11.09
CA ARG A 18 1.57 -5.66 12.19
C ARG A 18 2.40 -4.42 12.53
N LYS A 19 2.40 -3.41 11.66
CA LYS A 19 3.19 -2.18 11.85
C LYS A 19 2.46 -0.97 11.25
N PRO A 20 1.46 -0.42 11.96
CA PRO A 20 0.71 0.76 11.50
C PRO A 20 1.62 1.92 11.07
N GLY A 21 1.20 2.68 10.07
CA GLY A 21 1.97 3.76 9.47
C GLY A 21 2.96 3.33 8.38
N HIS A 22 3.03 2.03 8.04
CA HIS A 22 3.85 1.52 6.93
C HIS A 22 2.94 1.05 5.80
N PHE A 23 3.17 1.59 4.60
CA PHE A 23 2.33 1.34 3.42
C PHE A 23 3.16 0.74 2.29
N PHE A 24 2.56 -0.16 1.52
CA PHE A 24 3.24 -0.92 0.48
C PHE A 24 2.48 -0.85 -0.85
N ALA A 25 3.20 -0.82 -1.97
CA ALA A 25 2.61 -0.69 -3.30
C ALA A 25 3.51 -1.35 -4.36
N GLY A 26 2.92 -1.55 -5.54
CA GLY A 26 3.62 -2.01 -6.73
C GLY A 26 4.13 -3.45 -6.63
N GLU A 27 5.33 -3.66 -7.16
CA GLU A 27 5.94 -4.98 -7.30
C GLU A 27 6.36 -5.61 -5.95
N MET A 28 6.47 -4.81 -4.88
CA MET A 28 6.73 -5.34 -3.52
C MET A 28 5.60 -6.22 -2.98
N LEU A 29 4.42 -6.17 -3.60
CA LEU A 29 3.25 -6.98 -3.23
C LEU A 29 3.33 -8.34 -3.92
N ASP A 30 2.87 -9.39 -3.25
CA ASP A 30 2.90 -10.75 -3.80
C ASP A 30 1.80 -10.95 -4.86
N TRP A 31 2.09 -10.53 -6.10
CA TRP A 31 1.26 -10.76 -7.28
C TRP A 31 2.13 -10.85 -8.54
N GLU A 32 1.57 -11.40 -9.62
CA GLU A 32 2.23 -11.43 -10.93
C GLU A 32 1.45 -10.63 -11.97
N ALA A 33 2.18 -9.75 -12.67
CA ALA A 33 1.64 -8.99 -13.78
C ALA A 33 1.86 -9.73 -15.11
N PRO A 34 0.84 -9.81 -16.00
CA PRO A 34 1.10 -10.11 -17.40
C PRO A 34 2.02 -9.06 -18.04
N THR A 35 2.76 -9.45 -19.09
CA THR A 35 3.51 -8.49 -19.90
C THR A 35 2.57 -7.53 -20.65
N GLY A 36 3.11 -6.46 -21.22
CA GLY A 36 2.29 -5.44 -21.92
C GLY A 36 1.89 -4.25 -21.06
N GLY A 37 2.67 -3.95 -20.00
CA GLY A 37 2.53 -2.72 -19.23
C GLY A 37 1.72 -2.83 -17.94
N TYR A 38 1.08 -3.98 -17.66
CA TYR A 38 0.27 -4.19 -16.44
C TYR A 38 1.05 -3.95 -15.15
N LEU A 39 2.34 -4.32 -15.13
CA LEU A 39 3.21 -4.06 -13.98
C LEU A 39 3.25 -2.55 -13.66
N LEU A 40 3.54 -1.72 -14.66
CA LEU A 40 3.61 -0.27 -14.48
C LEU A 40 2.25 0.31 -14.11
N THR A 41 1.18 -0.12 -14.78
CA THR A 41 -0.19 0.31 -14.47
C THR A 41 -0.55 0.03 -13.01
N ALA A 42 -0.28 -1.18 -12.53
CA ALA A 42 -0.55 -1.56 -11.15
C ALA A 42 0.36 -0.84 -10.16
N CYS A 43 1.65 -0.66 -10.47
CA CYS A 43 2.58 0.11 -9.66
C CYS A 43 2.10 1.56 -9.47
N PHE A 44 1.65 2.23 -10.53
CA PHE A 44 1.14 3.59 -10.42
C PHE A 44 -0.21 3.65 -9.70
N ALA A 45 -1.13 2.74 -10.00
CA ALA A 45 -2.44 2.70 -9.35
C ALA A 45 -2.33 2.43 -7.84
N SER A 46 -1.56 1.42 -7.43
CA SER A 46 -1.33 1.10 -6.02
C SER A 46 -0.50 2.16 -5.31
N GLY A 47 0.47 2.79 -5.99
CA GLY A 47 1.23 3.91 -5.44
C GLY A 47 0.34 5.10 -5.09
N VAL A 48 -0.61 5.45 -5.96
CA VAL A 48 -1.61 6.49 -5.66
C VAL A 48 -2.51 6.09 -4.48
N ALA A 49 -2.95 4.84 -4.42
CA ALA A 49 -3.80 4.34 -3.34
C ALA A 49 -3.07 4.39 -1.98
N ALA A 50 -1.87 3.81 -1.90
CA ALA A 50 -1.05 3.79 -0.70
C ALA A 50 -0.64 5.20 -0.24
N GLY A 51 -0.29 6.09 -1.17
CA GLY A 51 0.05 7.48 -0.85
C GLY A 51 -1.13 8.27 -0.26
N ARG A 52 -2.33 8.09 -0.80
CA ARG A 52 -3.55 8.69 -0.23
C ARG A 52 -3.88 8.13 1.14
N ALA A 53 -3.72 6.82 1.33
CA ALA A 53 -3.89 6.19 2.62
C ALA A 53 -2.91 6.72 3.68
N ALA A 54 -1.64 6.90 3.31
CA ALA A 54 -0.63 7.48 4.19
C ALA A 54 -0.98 8.92 4.61
N LEU A 55 -1.43 9.76 3.68
CA LEU A 55 -1.89 11.11 3.99
C LEU A 55 -3.07 11.11 4.98
N ASN A 56 -4.11 10.31 4.68
CA ASN A 56 -5.28 10.17 5.56
C ASN A 56 -4.90 9.66 6.95
N TRP A 57 -3.90 8.76 7.04
CA TRP A 57 -3.41 8.25 8.31
C TRP A 57 -2.70 9.33 9.13
N LEU A 58 -1.83 10.14 8.50
CA LEU A 58 -1.16 11.26 9.15
C LEU A 58 -2.16 12.30 9.68
N GLU A 59 -3.18 12.65 8.92
CA GLU A 59 -4.22 13.58 9.35
C GLU A 59 -4.98 13.07 10.60
N ARG A 60 -5.28 11.77 10.64
CA ARG A 60 -5.91 11.12 11.80
C ARG A 60 -4.99 11.08 13.00
N ASP A 61 -3.70 10.80 12.80
CA ASP A 61 -2.71 10.75 13.87
C ASP A 61 -2.50 12.14 14.50
N VAL A 62 -2.33 13.18 13.67
CA VAL A 62 -2.27 14.57 14.14
C VAL A 62 -3.52 14.92 14.95
N ARG A 63 -4.71 14.55 14.46
CA ARG A 63 -5.96 14.78 15.21
C ARG A 63 -5.99 14.02 16.53
N ARG A 64 -5.46 12.80 16.61
CA ARG A 64 -5.36 12.04 17.86
C ARG A 64 -4.43 12.72 18.87
N ASN A 65 -3.32 13.27 18.40
CA ASN A 65 -2.30 13.89 19.27
C ASN A 65 -2.68 15.30 19.77
N LEU A 66 -3.73 15.91 19.23
CA LEU A 66 -4.23 17.23 19.65
C LEU A 66 -5.40 17.16 20.64
N ASN A 67 -5.89 15.96 20.98
CA ASN A 67 -6.90 15.72 22.02
C ASN A 67 -6.25 15.10 23.26
#